data_AF-A0A838FN37-F1
#
_entry.id   AF-A0A838FN37-F1
#
_cell.length_a   1.000
_cell.length_b   1.000
_cell.length_c   1.000
_cell.angle_alpha   90.00
_cell.angle_beta   90.00
_cell.angle_gamma   90.00
#
_symmetry.space_group_name_H-M   'P 1'
#
loop_
_entity.id
_entity.type
_entity.pdbx_description
1 polymer ?
#
loop_
_entity_poly.entity_id
_entity_poly.type
_entity_poly.pdbx_seq_one_letter_code
_entity_poly.pdbx_strand_id
1 'polypeptide(L)'
;MLAAALALVGAPACGEAADPAPVGGPALALAGERGLADLFAVEVIRARLRAASDLYGLGRREDAAAHLAAAREGYAGLSRRVSVREPRLDREIRVALHLLDRWMAEGETRERVRERISPVADQLLEGALSALVWSAVRFDPRVQAETLRRLLRELDTTYARAAPPPAPGDDRARRAFQRAYGLLARAQTVASDIQDSLGPVRDPVVLPLATLRAQAFPGDLGPPPPPEEGEPPPPAVPPAPPAVSRLLDDVSGVLGRRYRL
;
A
#
# COMPACT_ATOMS: atom_id res chain seq x y z
N MET A 1 4.01 -13.12 70.08
CA MET A 1 4.29 -14.53 69.76
C MET A 1 4.09 -14.70 68.26
N LEU A 2 5.14 -14.67 67.44
CA LEU A 2 6.10 -15.74 67.09
C LEU A 2 5.49 -16.85 66.21
N ALA A 3 6.11 -17.02 65.03
CA ALA A 3 6.18 -18.20 64.16
C ALA A 3 4.92 -18.57 63.34
N ALA A 4 4.97 -18.99 62.08
CA ALA A 4 6.09 -19.22 61.16
C ALA A 4 5.57 -19.21 59.71
N ALA A 5 6.45 -18.78 58.80
CA ALA A 5 6.35 -18.98 57.37
C ALA A 5 6.62 -20.44 57.00
N LEU A 6 5.99 -20.94 55.92
CA LEU A 6 6.67 -21.87 55.02
C LEU A 6 6.13 -21.69 53.60
N ALA A 7 7.06 -21.33 52.71
CA ALA A 7 6.88 -21.20 51.28
C ALA A 7 6.78 -22.58 50.62
N LEU A 8 5.94 -22.69 49.59
CA LEU A 8 6.17 -23.64 48.50
C LEU A 8 6.23 -22.87 47.19
N VAL A 9 7.45 -22.82 46.65
CA VAL A 9 7.82 -22.30 45.34
C VAL A 9 7.20 -23.21 44.28
N GLY A 10 6.20 -22.70 43.56
CA GLY A 10 5.72 -23.31 42.32
C GLY A 10 6.50 -22.73 41.14
N ALA A 11 7.38 -23.53 40.55
CA ALA A 11 8.03 -23.19 39.28
C ALA A 11 6.97 -23.11 38.16
N PRO A 12 6.90 -22.04 37.36
CA PRO A 12 6.14 -22.09 36.11
C PRO A 12 6.91 -22.98 35.14
N ALA A 13 6.34 -24.14 34.83
CA ALA A 13 6.77 -24.94 33.69
C ALA A 13 6.65 -24.06 32.43
N CYS A 14 7.78 -23.77 31.80
CA CYS A 14 7.83 -23.28 30.42
C CYS A 14 7.19 -24.33 29.52
N GLY A 15 5.87 -24.23 29.34
CA GLY A 15 5.16 -24.85 28.26
C GLY A 15 5.48 -24.08 26.99
N GLU A 16 6.46 -24.57 26.23
CA GLU A 16 6.69 -24.20 24.85
C GLU A 16 5.43 -24.60 24.09
N ALA A 17 4.50 -23.64 23.93
CA ALA A 17 3.28 -23.83 23.19
C ALA A 17 3.67 -24.13 21.74
N ALA A 18 3.58 -25.41 21.37
CA ALA A 18 3.70 -25.85 19.99
C ALA A 18 2.73 -25.03 19.16
N ASP A 19 3.29 -24.14 18.34
CA ASP A 19 2.55 -23.25 17.44
C ASP A 19 1.68 -24.16 16.55
N PRO A 20 0.33 -24.15 16.68
CA PRO A 20 -0.50 -25.07 15.95
C PRO A 20 -0.25 -24.86 14.46
N ALA A 21 0.25 -25.90 13.80
CA ALA A 21 0.64 -25.86 12.40
C ALA A 21 -0.52 -25.30 11.55
N PRO A 22 -0.38 -24.13 10.88
CA PRO A 22 -1.46 -23.64 10.04
C PRO A 22 -1.56 -24.51 8.79
N VAL A 23 -2.56 -25.40 8.77
CA VAL A 23 -3.19 -25.89 7.53
C VAL A 23 -3.60 -24.66 6.73
N GLY A 24 -3.41 -24.64 5.41
CA GLY A 24 -3.89 -23.56 4.54
C GLY A 24 -5.34 -23.23 4.91
N GLY A 25 -5.58 -22.02 5.42
CA GLY A 25 -6.84 -21.69 6.07
C GLY A 25 -7.97 -21.68 5.03
N PRO A 26 -9.22 -21.99 5.44
CA PRO A 26 -10.36 -22.00 4.53
C PRO A 26 -10.52 -20.65 3.81
N ALA A 27 -10.18 -19.53 4.43
CA ALA A 27 -10.31 -18.20 3.84
C ALA A 27 -9.41 -17.95 2.62
N LEU A 28 -8.16 -18.41 2.61
CA LEU A 28 -7.26 -18.22 1.45
C LEU A 28 -7.73 -19.06 0.25
N ALA A 29 -8.21 -20.28 0.52
CA ALA A 29 -8.84 -21.12 -0.49
C ALA A 29 -10.16 -20.52 -1.01
N LEU A 30 -10.97 -19.94 -0.13
CA LEU A 30 -12.23 -19.25 -0.46
C LEU A 30 -12.00 -17.95 -1.24
N ALA A 31 -10.91 -17.22 -0.97
CA ALA A 31 -10.53 -16.04 -1.73
C ALA A 31 -10.32 -16.39 -3.21
N GLY A 32 -9.60 -17.49 -3.43
CA GLY A 32 -9.08 -17.88 -4.74
C GLY A 32 -8.19 -16.78 -5.35
N GLU A 33 -7.65 -17.07 -6.52
CA GLU A 33 -6.79 -16.10 -7.23
C GLU A 33 -7.55 -14.82 -7.60
N ARG A 34 -8.85 -14.95 -7.90
CA ARG A 34 -9.68 -13.80 -8.30
C ARG A 34 -9.95 -12.83 -7.16
N GLY A 35 -10.27 -13.32 -5.95
CA GLY A 35 -10.49 -12.45 -4.79
C GLY A 35 -9.21 -11.71 -4.39
N LEU A 36 -8.07 -12.40 -4.44
CA LEU A 36 -6.76 -11.78 -4.22
C LEU A 36 -6.42 -10.74 -5.29
N ALA A 37 -6.73 -11.01 -6.56
CA ALA A 37 -6.55 -10.04 -7.64
C ALA A 37 -7.44 -8.80 -7.47
N ASP A 38 -8.70 -8.98 -7.03
CA ASP A 38 -9.63 -7.88 -6.76
C ASP A 38 -9.15 -7.01 -5.57
N LEU A 39 -8.71 -7.64 -4.46
CA LEU A 39 -8.08 -6.96 -3.31
C LEU A 39 -6.87 -6.13 -3.73
N PHE A 40 -5.92 -6.77 -4.43
CA PHE A 40 -4.72 -6.12 -4.91
C PHE A 40 -5.03 -4.95 -5.84
N ALA A 41 -5.96 -5.12 -6.79
CA ALA A 41 -6.36 -4.07 -7.72
C ALA A 41 -6.94 -2.84 -6.99
N VAL A 42 -7.77 -3.04 -5.97
CA VAL A 42 -8.30 -1.93 -5.15
C VAL A 42 -7.18 -1.18 -4.43
N GLU A 43 -6.23 -1.89 -3.82
CA GLU A 43 -5.09 -1.25 -3.15
C GLU A 43 -4.18 -0.49 -4.12
N VAL A 44 -4.00 -0.98 -5.35
CA VAL A 44 -3.27 -0.24 -6.40
C VAL A 44 -4.02 1.03 -6.81
N ILE A 45 -5.35 1.00 -6.93
CA ILE A 45 -6.16 2.21 -7.22
C ILE A 45 -6.01 3.22 -6.08
N ARG A 46 -6.08 2.78 -4.81
CA ARG A 46 -5.85 3.64 -3.63
C ARG A 46 -4.46 4.26 -3.63
N ALA A 47 -3.42 3.48 -3.97
CA ALA A 47 -2.05 3.96 -4.12
C ALA A 47 -1.94 5.08 -5.17
N ARG A 48 -2.63 4.94 -6.31
CA ARG A 48 -2.68 5.96 -7.36
C ARG A 48 -3.40 7.23 -6.92
N LEU A 49 -4.55 7.09 -6.25
CA LEU A 49 -5.29 8.24 -5.72
C LEU A 49 -4.47 9.01 -4.67
N ARG A 50 -3.70 8.30 -3.84
CA ARG A 50 -2.78 8.93 -2.89
C ARG A 50 -1.70 9.73 -3.62
N ALA A 51 -1.02 9.12 -4.59
CA ALA A 51 0.00 9.80 -5.38
C ALA A 51 -0.57 11.03 -6.11
N ALA A 52 -1.76 10.91 -6.70
CA ALA A 52 -2.46 12.01 -7.36
C ALA A 52 -2.73 13.18 -6.39
N SER A 53 -3.25 12.90 -5.19
CA SER A 53 -3.49 13.92 -4.15
C SER A 53 -2.21 14.66 -3.76
N ASP A 54 -1.13 13.90 -3.49
CA ASP A 54 0.13 14.48 -3.02
C ASP A 54 0.79 15.31 -4.13
N LEU A 55 0.80 14.83 -5.37
CA LEU A 55 1.32 15.56 -6.54
C LEU A 55 0.52 16.83 -6.84
N TYR A 56 -0.81 16.77 -6.73
CA TYR A 56 -1.65 17.93 -6.93
C TYR A 56 -1.35 19.01 -5.88
N GLY A 57 -1.17 18.60 -4.62
CA GLY A 57 -0.78 19.49 -3.53
C GLY A 57 0.60 20.12 -3.68
N LEU A 58 1.47 19.52 -4.49
CA LEU A 58 2.78 20.05 -4.87
C LEU A 58 2.76 20.90 -6.15
N GLY A 59 1.57 21.15 -6.72
CA GLY A 59 1.42 21.90 -7.98
C GLY A 59 1.76 21.11 -9.24
N ARG A 60 2.06 19.80 -9.13
CA ARG A 60 2.42 18.93 -10.26
C ARG A 60 1.18 18.36 -10.93
N ARG A 61 0.37 19.25 -11.53
CA ARG A 61 -0.98 18.93 -12.04
C ARG A 61 -1.00 17.85 -13.11
N GLU A 62 -0.05 17.86 -14.05
CA GLU A 62 0.02 16.85 -15.12
C GLU A 62 0.32 15.44 -14.58
N ASP A 63 1.28 15.33 -13.65
CA ASP A 63 1.59 14.06 -13.02
C ASP A 63 0.40 13.58 -12.16
N ALA A 64 -0.26 14.48 -11.42
CA ALA A 64 -1.46 14.15 -10.65
C ALA A 64 -2.59 13.61 -11.55
N ALA A 65 -2.86 14.27 -12.69
CA ALA A 65 -3.84 13.83 -13.67
C ALA A 65 -3.49 12.46 -14.25
N ALA A 66 -2.20 12.19 -14.53
CA ALA A 66 -1.76 10.88 -15.01
C ALA A 66 -2.02 9.75 -14.00
N HIS A 67 -1.81 9.98 -12.69
CA HIS A 67 -2.14 8.98 -11.68
C HIS A 67 -3.65 8.82 -11.49
N LEU A 68 -4.44 9.88 -11.59
CA LEU A 68 -5.89 9.79 -11.55
C LEU A 68 -6.44 9.02 -12.77
N ALA A 69 -5.89 9.24 -13.96
CA ALA A 69 -6.24 8.49 -15.17
C ALA A 69 -5.93 6.99 -14.99
N ALA A 70 -4.77 6.65 -14.44
CA ALA A 70 -4.41 5.26 -14.13
C ALA A 70 -5.34 4.64 -13.05
N ALA A 71 -5.77 5.42 -12.05
CA ALA A 71 -6.75 4.97 -11.06
C ALA A 71 -8.11 4.66 -11.71
N ARG A 72 -8.56 5.51 -12.64
CA ARG A 72 -9.79 5.30 -13.42
C ARG A 72 -9.72 4.06 -14.30
N GLU A 73 -8.61 3.85 -14.98
CA GLU A 73 -8.37 2.65 -15.79
C GLU A 73 -8.40 1.38 -14.92
N GLY A 74 -7.72 1.40 -13.78
CA GLY A 74 -7.77 0.31 -12.81
C GLY A 74 -9.20 0.01 -12.35
N TYR A 75 -9.98 1.05 -12.01
CA TYR A 75 -11.37 0.87 -11.62
C TYR A 75 -12.26 0.36 -12.77
N ALA A 76 -12.02 0.80 -14.01
CA ALA A 76 -12.75 0.29 -15.18
C ALA A 76 -12.61 -1.24 -15.31
N GLY A 77 -11.45 -1.80 -14.93
CA GLY A 77 -11.23 -3.26 -14.86
C GLY A 77 -12.06 -3.98 -13.79
N LEU A 78 -12.54 -3.27 -12.76
CA LEU A 78 -13.42 -3.78 -11.70
C LEU A 78 -14.90 -3.50 -11.98
N SER A 79 -15.20 -2.41 -12.68
CA SER A 79 -16.54 -1.80 -12.81
C SER A 79 -17.62 -2.78 -13.21
N ARG A 80 -17.38 -3.65 -14.21
CA ARG A 80 -18.38 -4.65 -14.62
C ARG A 80 -18.77 -5.57 -13.44
N ARG A 81 -17.81 -6.01 -12.64
CA ARG A 81 -18.06 -6.92 -11.51
C ARG A 81 -18.78 -6.20 -10.38
N VAL A 82 -18.34 -4.98 -10.06
CA VAL A 82 -19.00 -4.13 -9.06
C VAL A 82 -20.43 -3.85 -9.49
N SER A 83 -20.67 -3.45 -10.73
CA SER A 83 -22.01 -3.08 -11.23
C SER A 83 -23.03 -4.23 -11.20
N VAL A 84 -22.57 -5.48 -11.36
CA VAL A 84 -23.44 -6.68 -11.25
C VAL A 84 -23.93 -6.89 -9.82
N ARG A 85 -23.14 -6.49 -8.82
CA ARG A 85 -23.44 -6.67 -7.39
C ARG A 85 -24.08 -5.43 -6.78
N GLU A 86 -23.52 -4.27 -7.08
CA GLU A 86 -23.82 -2.96 -6.49
C GLU A 86 -23.82 -1.87 -7.59
N PRO A 87 -24.87 -1.79 -8.43
CA PRO A 87 -24.92 -0.88 -9.58
C PRO A 87 -24.92 0.60 -9.18
N ARG A 88 -25.49 0.93 -8.02
CA ARG A 88 -25.49 2.30 -7.49
C ARG A 88 -24.08 2.72 -7.10
N LEU A 89 -23.37 1.87 -6.37
CA LEU A 89 -22.00 2.13 -5.95
C LEU A 89 -21.06 2.30 -7.14
N ASP A 90 -21.19 1.46 -8.18
CA ASP A 90 -20.38 1.60 -9.39
C ASP A 90 -20.56 2.98 -10.04
N ARG A 91 -21.82 3.44 -10.15
CA ARG A 91 -22.13 4.77 -10.68
C ARG A 91 -21.51 5.87 -9.80
N GLU A 92 -21.62 5.77 -8.49
CA GLU A 92 -21.07 6.75 -7.54
C GLU A 92 -19.55 6.86 -7.66
N ILE A 93 -18.84 5.73 -7.76
CA ILE A 93 -17.37 5.71 -7.96
C ILE A 93 -17.00 6.36 -9.29
N ARG A 94 -17.66 5.99 -10.39
CA ARG A 94 -17.37 6.56 -11.71
C ARG A 94 -17.59 8.06 -11.76
N VAL A 95 -18.70 8.53 -11.18
CA VAL A 95 -19.01 9.96 -11.09
C VAL A 95 -17.97 10.68 -10.22
N ALA A 96 -17.59 10.10 -9.08
CA ALA A 96 -16.60 10.71 -8.20
C ALA A 96 -15.23 10.85 -8.85
N LEU A 97 -14.76 9.82 -9.57
CA LEU A 97 -13.49 9.87 -10.29
C LEU A 97 -13.53 10.85 -11.47
N HIS A 98 -14.66 10.97 -12.17
CA HIS A 98 -14.81 11.96 -13.25
C HIS A 98 -14.88 13.40 -12.71
N LEU A 99 -15.51 13.60 -11.55
CA LEU A 99 -15.56 14.91 -10.89
C LEU A 99 -14.16 15.35 -10.44
N LEU A 100 -13.35 14.44 -9.89
CA LEU A 100 -11.96 14.71 -9.54
C LEU A 100 -11.12 15.13 -10.75
N ASP A 101 -11.31 14.46 -11.88
CA ASP A 101 -10.61 14.74 -13.14
C ASP A 101 -10.94 16.17 -13.61
N ARG A 102 -12.23 16.50 -13.61
CA ARG A 102 -12.71 17.85 -13.92
C ARG A 102 -12.14 18.91 -12.97
N TRP A 103 -12.18 18.68 -11.66
CA TRP A 103 -11.68 19.63 -10.66
C TRP A 103 -10.18 19.86 -10.80
N MET A 104 -9.39 18.82 -11.04
CA MET A 104 -7.95 18.97 -11.29
C MET A 104 -7.67 19.75 -12.57
N ALA A 105 -8.45 19.54 -13.63
CA ALA A 105 -8.34 20.27 -14.90
C ALA A 105 -8.74 21.75 -14.77
N GLU A 106 -9.78 22.04 -13.98
CA GLU A 106 -10.23 23.40 -13.65
C GLU A 106 -9.30 24.12 -12.66
N GLY A 107 -8.34 23.41 -12.07
CA GLY A 107 -7.36 23.97 -11.15
C GLY A 107 -7.94 24.32 -9.77
N GLU A 108 -8.91 23.53 -9.30
CA GLU A 108 -9.52 23.65 -7.98
C GLU A 108 -8.50 23.63 -6.82
N THR A 109 -8.91 24.07 -5.63
CA THR A 109 -7.98 24.12 -4.49
C THR A 109 -7.49 22.73 -4.09
N ARG A 110 -6.26 22.67 -3.56
CA ARG A 110 -5.66 21.42 -3.05
C ARG A 110 -6.57 20.78 -2.00
N GLU A 111 -7.09 21.59 -1.09
CA GLU A 111 -7.95 21.18 0.02
C GLU A 111 -9.20 20.49 -0.52
N ARG A 112 -9.88 21.11 -1.47
CA ARG A 112 -11.11 20.56 -2.08
C ARG A 112 -10.86 19.24 -2.82
N VAL A 113 -9.77 19.16 -3.58
CA VAL A 113 -9.38 17.91 -4.27
C VAL A 113 -9.05 16.81 -3.26
N ARG A 114 -8.28 17.12 -2.21
CA ARG A 114 -7.91 16.17 -1.15
C ARG A 114 -9.14 15.68 -0.38
N GLU A 115 -10.02 16.59 0.04
CA GLU A 115 -11.27 16.28 0.74
C GLU A 115 -12.18 15.34 -0.06
N ARG A 116 -12.10 15.39 -1.40
CA ARG A 116 -12.86 14.48 -2.27
C ARG A 116 -12.15 13.15 -2.53
N ILE A 117 -10.81 13.14 -2.62
CA ILE A 117 -10.06 11.90 -2.82
C ILE A 117 -10.23 10.94 -1.65
N SER A 118 -10.20 11.42 -0.40
CA SER A 118 -10.30 10.56 0.78
C SER A 118 -11.58 9.72 0.82
N PRO A 119 -12.80 10.26 0.68
CA PRO A 119 -14.03 9.45 0.60
C PRO A 119 -14.03 8.44 -0.55
N VAL A 120 -13.43 8.79 -1.70
CA VAL A 120 -13.33 7.84 -2.83
C VAL A 120 -12.42 6.68 -2.45
N ALA A 121 -11.23 6.97 -1.92
CA ALA A 121 -10.23 5.97 -1.56
C ALA A 121 -10.70 5.09 -0.39
N ASP A 122 -11.26 5.68 0.65
CA ASP A 122 -11.49 5.01 1.93
C ASP A 122 -12.90 4.44 2.06
N GLN A 123 -13.92 5.09 1.49
CA GLN A 123 -15.32 4.66 1.63
C GLN A 123 -15.83 3.95 0.38
N LEU A 124 -15.74 4.61 -0.78
CA LEU A 124 -16.34 4.05 -2.00
C LEU A 124 -15.59 2.82 -2.49
N LEU A 125 -14.25 2.86 -2.52
CA LEU A 125 -13.46 1.69 -2.89
C LEU A 125 -13.53 0.56 -1.85
N GLU A 126 -13.81 0.86 -0.58
CA GLU A 126 -14.08 -0.16 0.44
C GLU A 126 -15.43 -0.84 0.21
N GLY A 127 -16.44 -0.07 -0.19
CA GLY A 127 -17.70 -0.61 -0.67
C GLY A 127 -17.50 -1.52 -1.88
N ALA A 128 -16.66 -1.10 -2.84
CA ALA A 128 -16.40 -1.89 -4.04
C ALA A 128 -15.73 -3.21 -3.66
N LEU A 129 -14.78 -3.16 -2.74
CA LEU A 129 -14.14 -4.36 -2.21
C LEU A 129 -15.13 -5.28 -1.49
N SER A 130 -16.04 -4.71 -0.68
CA SER A 130 -17.10 -5.46 0.02
C SER A 130 -18.06 -6.15 -0.95
N ALA A 131 -18.30 -5.54 -2.13
CA ALA A 131 -19.12 -6.14 -3.18
C ALA A 131 -18.41 -7.28 -3.94
N LEU A 132 -17.07 -7.23 -4.01
CA LEU A 132 -16.26 -8.18 -4.77
C LEU A 132 -15.78 -9.37 -3.91
N VAL A 133 -15.47 -9.12 -2.64
CA VAL A 133 -14.77 -10.05 -1.75
C VAL A 133 -15.54 -10.17 -0.45
N TRP A 134 -15.81 -11.42 -0.04
CA TRP A 134 -16.54 -11.72 1.18
C TRP A 134 -15.80 -11.20 2.41
N SER A 135 -16.55 -10.76 3.43
CA SER A 135 -15.99 -10.20 4.65
C SER A 135 -14.98 -11.13 5.34
N ALA A 136 -15.30 -12.42 5.46
CA ALA A 136 -14.43 -13.42 6.05
C ALA A 136 -13.08 -13.56 5.32
N VAL A 137 -13.06 -13.32 4.01
CA VAL A 137 -11.82 -13.33 3.20
C VAL A 137 -11.06 -12.02 3.38
N ARG A 138 -11.76 -10.88 3.27
CA ARG A 138 -11.15 -9.54 3.36
C ARG A 138 -10.46 -9.30 4.69
N PHE A 139 -11.02 -9.77 5.80
CA PHE A 139 -10.44 -9.56 7.13
C PHE A 139 -9.53 -10.70 7.59
N ASP A 140 -9.26 -11.71 6.74
CA ASP A 140 -8.32 -12.77 7.08
C ASP A 140 -6.87 -12.25 7.00
N PRO A 141 -6.07 -12.36 8.09
CA PRO A 141 -4.70 -11.87 8.10
C PRO A 141 -3.78 -12.51 7.05
N ARG A 142 -4.04 -13.74 6.62
CA ARG A 142 -3.26 -14.44 5.59
C ARG A 142 -3.54 -13.85 4.20
N VAL A 143 -4.80 -13.53 3.94
CA VAL A 143 -5.23 -12.88 2.69
C VAL A 143 -4.66 -11.47 2.60
N GLN A 144 -4.68 -10.73 3.70
CA GLN A 144 -4.06 -9.41 3.79
C GLN A 144 -2.53 -9.48 3.66
N ALA A 145 -1.88 -10.47 4.29
CA ALA A 145 -0.44 -10.70 4.13
C ALA A 145 -0.05 -11.06 2.68
N GLU A 146 -0.83 -11.87 1.98
CA GLU A 146 -0.60 -12.17 0.56
C GLU A 146 -0.84 -10.93 -0.32
N THR A 147 -1.86 -10.13 -0.01
CA THR A 147 -2.10 -8.84 -0.67
C THR A 147 -0.90 -7.89 -0.47
N LEU A 148 -0.38 -7.82 0.75
CA LEU A 148 0.84 -7.08 1.07
C LEU A 148 2.03 -7.59 0.26
N ARG A 149 2.30 -8.90 0.20
CA ARG A 149 3.39 -9.47 -0.63
C ARG A 149 3.27 -9.06 -2.10
N ARG A 150 2.06 -9.06 -2.66
CA ARG A 150 1.82 -8.59 -4.04
C ARG A 150 2.10 -7.10 -4.21
N LEU A 151 1.71 -6.27 -3.25
CA LEU A 151 2.06 -4.85 -3.23
C LEU A 151 3.58 -4.63 -3.16
N LEU A 152 4.29 -5.39 -2.33
CA LEU A 152 5.76 -5.29 -2.22
C LEU A 152 6.48 -5.71 -3.50
N ARG A 153 6.00 -6.76 -4.19
CA ARG A 153 6.54 -7.17 -5.50
C ARG A 153 6.31 -6.09 -6.57
N GLU A 154 5.11 -5.51 -6.62
CA GLU A 154 4.81 -4.42 -7.57
C GLU A 154 5.60 -3.15 -7.23
N LEU A 155 5.81 -2.86 -5.94
CA LEU A 155 6.65 -1.79 -5.46
C LEU A 155 8.10 -1.98 -5.93
N ASP A 156 8.70 -3.15 -5.67
CA ASP A 156 10.07 -3.45 -6.09
C ASP A 156 10.24 -3.29 -7.60
N THR A 157 9.34 -3.90 -8.38
CA THR A 157 9.34 -3.81 -9.85
C THR A 157 9.19 -2.37 -10.33
N THR A 158 8.32 -1.59 -9.71
CA THR A 158 8.09 -0.19 -10.08
C THR A 158 9.26 0.70 -9.68
N TYR A 159 9.86 0.44 -8.53
CA TYR A 159 10.99 1.20 -8.02
C TYR A 159 12.27 0.92 -8.82
N ALA A 160 12.52 -0.33 -9.21
CA ALA A 160 13.60 -0.71 -10.12
C ALA A 160 13.48 -0.02 -11.49
N ARG A 161 12.26 0.20 -12.00
CA ARG A 161 12.03 0.97 -13.23
C ARG A 161 12.34 2.47 -13.09
N ALA A 162 12.42 2.98 -11.86
CA ALA A 162 12.87 4.33 -11.57
C ALA A 162 14.39 4.43 -11.38
N ALA A 163 15.12 3.31 -11.37
CA ALA A 163 16.49 3.21 -10.85
C ALA A 163 17.68 3.51 -11.80
N PRO A 164 17.57 3.70 -13.13
CA PRO A 164 18.61 4.44 -13.83
C PRO A 164 18.38 5.94 -13.61
N PRO A 165 19.46 6.76 -13.46
CA PRO A 165 19.29 8.21 -13.44
C PRO A 165 18.51 8.61 -14.70
N PRO A 166 17.28 9.15 -14.55
CA PRO A 166 16.49 9.59 -15.67
C PRO A 166 17.34 10.55 -16.48
N ALA A 167 17.46 10.33 -17.78
CA ALA A 167 17.90 11.41 -18.65
C ALA A 167 16.98 12.63 -18.37
N PRO A 168 17.49 13.87 -18.43
CA PRO A 168 16.66 15.05 -18.27
C PRO A 168 15.42 14.95 -19.19
N GLY A 169 14.22 14.99 -18.60
CA GLY A 169 12.95 14.82 -19.33
C GLY A 169 12.41 13.39 -19.43
N ASP A 170 13.03 12.38 -18.80
CA ASP A 170 12.46 11.03 -18.75
C ASP A 170 11.28 10.95 -17.77
N ASP A 171 10.10 11.26 -18.31
CA ASP A 171 8.82 11.16 -17.62
C ASP A 171 8.52 9.74 -17.10
N ARG A 172 9.10 8.69 -17.71
CA ARG A 172 8.79 7.30 -17.35
C ARG A 172 9.38 6.96 -16.00
N ALA A 173 10.67 7.23 -15.80
CA ALA A 173 11.34 6.98 -14.52
C ALA A 173 10.71 7.83 -13.40
N ARG A 174 10.38 9.10 -13.71
CA ARG A 174 9.68 10.00 -12.78
C ARG A 174 8.30 9.46 -12.36
N ARG A 175 7.47 9.04 -13.32
CA ARG A 175 6.15 8.43 -13.04
C ARG A 175 6.26 7.10 -12.30
N ALA A 176 7.31 6.31 -12.58
CA ALA A 176 7.60 5.08 -11.85
C ALA A 176 7.93 5.37 -10.38
N PHE A 177 8.80 6.33 -10.09
CA PHE A 177 9.12 6.74 -8.72
C PHE A 177 7.87 7.19 -7.94
N GLN A 178 7.04 8.02 -8.55
CA GLN A 178 5.78 8.48 -7.95
C GLN A 178 4.80 7.34 -7.66
N ARG A 179 4.76 6.34 -8.55
CA ARG A 179 3.94 5.15 -8.34
C ARG A 179 4.49 4.30 -7.19
N ALA A 180 5.80 4.11 -7.13
CA ALA A 180 6.45 3.39 -6.03
C ALA A 180 6.14 4.04 -4.68
N TYR A 181 6.18 5.38 -4.60
CA TYR A 181 5.75 6.12 -3.41
C TYR A 181 4.32 5.74 -2.97
N GLY A 182 3.35 5.79 -3.89
CA GLY A 182 1.96 5.45 -3.58
C GLY A 182 1.79 4.00 -3.12
N LEU A 183 2.51 3.07 -3.76
CA LEU A 183 2.50 1.65 -3.41
C LEU A 183 3.10 1.41 -2.01
N LEU A 184 4.20 2.08 -1.67
CA LEU A 184 4.81 1.98 -0.35
C LEU A 184 3.87 2.51 0.74
N ALA A 185 3.23 3.66 0.52
CA ALA A 185 2.27 4.20 1.47
C ALA A 185 1.10 3.22 1.72
N ARG A 186 0.59 2.55 0.67
CA ARG A 186 -0.45 1.52 0.84
C ARG A 186 0.06 0.25 1.50
N ALA A 187 1.25 -0.21 1.15
CA ALA A 187 1.87 -1.35 1.81
C ALA A 187 2.02 -1.10 3.32
N GLN A 188 2.41 0.11 3.73
CA GLN A 188 2.45 0.50 5.13
C GLN A 188 1.07 0.47 5.79
N THR A 189 0.02 0.99 5.13
CA THR A 189 -1.35 0.90 5.68
C THR A 189 -1.80 -0.55 5.87
N VAL A 190 -1.64 -1.40 4.85
CA VAL A 190 -2.01 -2.82 4.96
C VAL A 190 -1.22 -3.53 6.07
N ALA A 191 0.08 -3.23 6.20
CA ALA A 191 0.90 -3.77 7.28
C ALA A 191 0.42 -3.31 8.67
N SER A 192 0.00 -2.04 8.79
CA SER A 192 -0.61 -1.51 10.03
C SER A 192 -1.95 -2.17 10.35
N ASP A 193 -2.78 -2.44 9.35
CA ASP A 193 -4.10 -3.07 9.53
C ASP A 193 -3.97 -4.51 10.07
N ILE A 194 -2.89 -5.22 9.72
CA ILE A 194 -2.63 -6.59 10.21
C ILE A 194 -1.65 -6.67 11.38
N GLN A 195 -1.15 -5.54 11.89
CA GLN A 195 0.01 -5.55 12.80
C GLN A 195 -0.18 -6.39 14.06
N ASP A 196 -1.40 -6.43 14.61
CA ASP A 196 -1.73 -7.22 15.81
C ASP A 196 -1.72 -8.72 15.50
N SER A 197 -2.06 -9.09 14.26
CA SER A 197 -2.07 -10.48 13.78
C SER A 197 -0.69 -10.99 13.37
N LEU A 198 0.29 -10.10 13.20
CA LEU A 198 1.67 -10.48 12.88
C LEU A 198 2.38 -11.13 14.07
N GLY A 199 2.01 -10.78 15.31
CA GLY A 199 2.66 -11.32 16.51
C GLY A 199 4.18 -11.05 16.48
N PRO A 200 5.05 -12.05 16.69
CA PRO A 200 6.51 -11.87 16.73
C PRO A 200 7.12 -11.34 15.42
N VAL A 201 6.43 -11.47 14.29
CA VAL A 201 6.93 -10.96 12.99
C VAL A 201 6.49 -9.54 12.68
N ARG A 202 5.85 -8.83 13.63
CA ARG A 202 5.46 -7.43 13.47
C ARG A 202 6.64 -6.53 13.15
N ASP A 203 7.65 -6.51 14.00
CA ASP A 203 8.80 -5.62 13.86
C ASP A 203 9.59 -5.90 12.57
N PRO A 204 9.88 -7.16 12.21
CA PRO A 204 10.49 -7.51 10.92
C PRO A 204 9.69 -7.12 9.66
N VAL A 205 8.43 -6.72 9.78
CA VAL A 205 7.59 -6.28 8.65
C VAL A 205 7.39 -4.77 8.67
N VAL A 206 7.00 -4.21 9.81
CA VAL A 206 6.62 -2.80 9.93
C VAL A 206 7.84 -1.88 9.93
N LEU A 207 8.90 -2.22 10.69
CA LEU A 207 10.08 -1.37 10.79
C LEU A 207 10.80 -1.22 9.45
N PRO A 208 11.05 -2.30 8.67
CA PRO A 208 11.74 -2.16 7.40
C PRO A 208 10.95 -1.31 6.40
N LEU A 209 9.61 -1.39 6.37
CA LEU A 209 8.80 -0.52 5.51
C LEU A 209 8.89 0.96 5.94
N ALA A 210 8.94 1.24 7.25
CA ALA A 210 9.17 2.59 7.76
C ALA A 210 10.57 3.11 7.42
N THR A 211 11.61 2.27 7.59
CA THR A 211 12.99 2.59 7.20
C THR A 211 13.11 2.86 5.70
N LEU A 212 12.51 2.00 4.88
CA LEU A 212 12.48 2.18 3.42
C LEU A 212 11.82 3.52 3.06
N ARG A 213 10.71 3.87 3.72
CA ARG A 213 10.04 5.15 3.48
C ARG A 213 10.94 6.35 3.80
N ALA A 214 11.63 6.32 4.93
CA ALA A 214 12.54 7.38 5.34
C ALA A 214 13.75 7.51 4.39
N GLN A 215 14.27 6.39 3.87
CA GLN A 215 15.44 6.37 2.99
C GLN A 215 15.10 6.72 1.53
N ALA A 216 14.04 6.11 0.99
CA ALA A 216 13.69 6.26 -0.42
C ALA A 216 12.86 7.53 -0.70
N PHE A 217 12.19 8.08 0.32
CA PHE A 217 11.31 9.26 0.18
C PHE A 217 11.44 10.20 1.39
N PRO A 218 12.62 10.81 1.65
CA PRO A 218 12.88 11.61 2.86
C PRO A 218 12.03 12.89 2.99
N GLY A 219 11.39 13.35 1.90
CA GLY A 219 10.52 14.54 1.88
C GLY A 219 9.19 14.30 1.16
N ASP A 220 8.65 13.07 1.24
CA ASP A 220 7.50 12.62 0.45
C ASP A 220 7.76 12.72 -1.07
N LEU A 221 6.76 13.06 -1.87
CA LEU A 221 6.94 13.40 -3.30
C LEU A 221 7.51 14.81 -3.53
N GLY A 222 8.12 15.42 -2.49
CA GLY A 222 8.42 16.84 -2.35
C GLY A 222 9.00 17.56 -3.58
N PRO A 223 8.94 18.90 -3.59
CA PRO A 223 9.47 19.67 -4.72
C PRO A 223 10.96 19.33 -4.90
N PRO A 224 11.49 19.28 -6.14
CA PRO A 224 12.94 19.23 -6.31
C PRO A 224 13.54 20.43 -5.57
N PRO A 225 14.70 20.27 -4.89
CA PRO A 225 15.37 21.43 -4.32
C PRO A 225 15.58 22.47 -5.44
N PRO A 226 15.44 23.77 -5.15
CA PRO A 226 15.74 24.79 -6.15
C PRO A 226 17.17 24.57 -6.65
N PRO A 227 17.44 24.77 -7.96
CA PRO A 227 18.82 24.71 -8.43
C PRO A 227 19.63 25.76 -7.67
N GLU A 228 20.61 25.33 -6.88
CA GLU A 228 21.63 26.24 -6.41
C GLU A 228 22.38 26.76 -7.66
N GLU A 229 22.57 28.07 -7.77
CA GLU A 229 23.24 28.67 -8.92
C GLU A 229 24.66 28.07 -9.08
N GLY A 230 24.84 27.23 -10.10
CA GLY A 230 26.12 26.58 -10.41
C GLY A 230 26.24 25.13 -9.94
N GLU A 231 25.25 24.58 -9.24
CA GLU A 231 25.24 23.17 -8.85
C GLU A 231 24.57 22.32 -9.96
N PRO A 232 25.16 21.17 -10.37
CA PRO A 232 24.50 20.26 -11.29
C PRO A 232 23.11 19.91 -10.76
N PRO A 233 22.10 19.70 -11.64
CA PRO A 233 20.73 19.44 -11.22
C PRO A 233 20.73 18.33 -10.17
N PRO A 234 19.88 18.46 -9.12
CA PRO A 234 19.83 17.47 -8.04
C PRO A 234 19.69 16.08 -8.66
N PRO A 235 20.37 15.05 -8.12
CA PRO A 235 20.33 13.72 -8.69
C PRO A 235 18.87 13.31 -8.90
N ALA A 236 18.51 13.10 -10.16
CA ALA A 236 17.19 12.72 -10.56
C ALA A 236 16.92 11.32 -9.99
N VAL A 237 16.21 11.27 -8.85
CA VAL A 237 15.95 10.04 -8.08
C VAL A 237 17.23 9.41 -7.50
N PRO A 238 17.35 9.22 -6.17
CA PRO A 238 18.48 8.46 -5.63
C PRO A 238 18.47 7.06 -6.29
N PRO A 239 19.62 6.54 -6.78
CA PRO A 239 19.66 5.21 -7.38
C PRO A 239 19.07 4.23 -6.38
N ALA A 240 18.18 3.34 -6.84
CA ALA A 240 17.53 2.38 -5.96
C ALA A 240 18.62 1.64 -5.17
N PRO A 241 18.74 1.83 -3.85
CA PRO A 241 19.80 1.17 -3.14
C PRO A 241 19.56 -0.34 -3.26
N PRO A 242 20.60 -1.17 -3.50
CA PRO A 242 20.46 -2.63 -3.51
C PRO A 242 19.89 -3.20 -2.20
N ALA A 243 19.79 -2.35 -1.17
CA ALA A 243 19.08 -2.60 0.07
C ALA A 243 17.55 -2.68 -0.08
N VAL A 244 16.92 -2.01 -1.06
CA VAL A 244 15.45 -1.99 -1.19
C VAL A 244 14.91 -3.37 -1.57
N SER A 245 15.42 -3.97 -2.65
CA SER A 245 14.94 -5.28 -3.10
C SER A 245 15.17 -6.36 -2.04
N ARG A 246 16.34 -6.36 -1.39
CA ARG A 246 16.64 -7.28 -0.28
C ARG A 246 15.67 -7.10 0.90
N LEU A 247 15.40 -5.85 1.29
CA LEU A 247 14.47 -5.55 2.37
C LEU A 247 13.06 -6.02 2.04
N LEU A 248 12.59 -5.79 0.81
CA LEU A 248 11.27 -6.24 0.35
C LEU A 248 11.18 -7.77 0.28
N ASP A 249 12.25 -8.43 -0.16
CA ASP A 249 12.37 -9.89 -0.17
C ASP A 249 12.36 -10.47 1.26
N ASP A 250 13.06 -9.84 2.19
CA ASP A 250 13.08 -10.25 3.60
C ASP A 250 11.69 -10.14 4.23
N VAL A 251 11.01 -9.00 4.05
CA VAL A 251 9.63 -8.80 4.53
C VAL A 251 8.70 -9.83 3.89
N SER A 252 8.79 -10.03 2.58
CA SER A 252 7.97 -11.02 1.85
C SER A 252 8.24 -12.45 2.31
N GLY A 253 9.50 -12.79 2.60
CA GLY A 253 9.91 -14.09 3.11
C GLY A 253 9.44 -14.33 4.54
N VAL A 254 9.45 -13.32 5.40
CA VAL A 254 8.91 -13.37 6.76
C VAL A 254 7.40 -13.64 6.72
N LEU A 255 6.65 -12.91 5.89
CA LEU A 255 5.21 -13.11 5.72
C LEU A 255 4.90 -14.51 5.18
N GLY A 256 5.66 -14.96 4.17
CA GLY A 256 5.53 -16.30 3.57
C GLY A 256 5.74 -17.42 4.60
N ARG A 257 6.76 -17.30 5.46
CA ARG A 257 7.01 -18.28 6.53
C ARG A 257 5.92 -18.25 7.61
N ARG A 258 5.50 -17.07 8.05
CA ARG A 258 4.49 -16.91 9.12
C ARG A 258 3.14 -17.52 8.72
N TYR A 259 2.71 -17.25 7.48
CA TYR A 259 1.37 -17.62 7.03
C TYR A 259 1.35 -18.83 6.09
N ARG A 260 2.52 -19.42 5.78
CA ARG A 260 2.69 -20.53 4.83
C ARG A 260 2.10 -20.22 3.45
N LEU A 261 2.53 -19.09 2.88
CA LEU A 261 2.08 -18.55 1.60
C LEU A 261 3.09 -18.78 0.47
#